data_AF-A0A3M3ZZ01-F1
#
_entry.id   AF-A0A3M3ZZ01-F1
#
_cell.length_a   1.000
_cell.length_b   1.000
_cell.length_c   1.000
_cell.angle_alpha   90.00
_cell.angle_beta   90.00
_cell.angle_gamma   90.00
#
_symmetry.space_group_name_H-M   'P 1'
#
loop_
_entity.id
_entity.type
_entity.pdbx_description
1 polymer ?
#
loop_
_entity_poly.entity_id
_entity_poly.type
_entity_poly.pdbx_seq_one_letter_code
_entity_poly.pdbx_strand_id
1 'polypeptide(L)'
;MTVCFVRGRSESDQSLRLDPHRPGLNLTTDFHRLATRQSALSVTQLAEQQKKLSGPVGLFAKLCRQVRSHGRQAPLIEEVERLEGRKRKWLAEQAVQFILGLHGRRPAVDNPFKGLLREDLCCIVFDDESLHTLVERYTAGEALRHQDSEYFVKLIATTRNTVERRIVFHGLLEHFDRLLPIEKSIYPLNYRATQLAHLEQEETLYGKLIMEQPISALLEVHTPAWLLENLSFFEFSID
;
A
#
# COMPACT_ATOMS: atom_id res chain seq x y z
N MET A 1 -40.61 -31.62 -41.32
CA MET A 1 -40.74 -30.34 -40.59
C MET A 1 -41.30 -30.62 -39.21
N THR A 2 -40.43 -30.73 -38.21
CA THR A 2 -40.76 -30.56 -36.78
C THR A 2 -39.44 -30.20 -36.10
N VAL A 3 -39.29 -28.94 -35.70
CA VAL A 3 -38.10 -28.44 -34.97
C VAL A 3 -38.53 -28.33 -33.51
N CYS A 4 -38.02 -29.20 -32.64
CA CYS A 4 -38.20 -29.07 -31.20
C CYS A 4 -36.85 -29.18 -30.50
N PHE A 5 -36.61 -28.18 -29.66
CA PHE A 5 -35.35 -27.73 -29.09
C PHE A 5 -34.66 -28.76 -28.19
N VAL A 6 -33.35 -28.91 -28.40
CA VAL A 6 -32.42 -29.50 -27.44
C VAL A 6 -32.32 -28.58 -26.23
N ARG A 7 -32.75 -29.07 -25.08
CA ARG A 7 -32.68 -28.39 -23.79
C ARG A 7 -31.22 -28.37 -23.31
N GLY A 8 -30.52 -27.27 -23.56
CA GLY A 8 -29.22 -27.00 -22.95
C GLY A 8 -29.34 -26.99 -21.44
N ARG A 9 -28.57 -27.84 -20.76
CA ARG A 9 -28.32 -27.67 -19.32
C ARG A 9 -27.37 -26.49 -19.18
N SER A 10 -27.96 -25.33 -18.91
CA SER A 10 -27.26 -24.14 -18.42
C SER A 10 -26.47 -24.52 -17.18
N GLU A 11 -25.17 -24.28 -17.26
CA GLU A 11 -24.30 -24.14 -16.10
C GLU A 11 -24.98 -23.15 -15.14
N SER A 12 -25.16 -23.59 -13.89
CA SER A 12 -25.63 -22.72 -12.83
C SER A 12 -24.48 -21.77 -12.49
N ASP A 13 -24.51 -20.63 -13.16
CA ASP A 13 -23.77 -19.41 -12.88
C ASP A 13 -24.05 -18.97 -11.44
N GLN A 14 -23.27 -19.51 -10.50
CA GLN A 14 -23.17 -19.05 -9.11
C GLN A 14 -22.20 -17.87 -9.01
N SER A 15 -22.28 -16.92 -9.96
CA SER A 15 -21.65 -15.62 -9.81
C SER A 15 -22.34 -14.86 -8.67
N LEU A 16 -21.76 -15.03 -7.48
CA LEU A 16 -21.45 -13.95 -6.54
C LEU A 16 -22.48 -12.81 -6.51
N ARG A 17 -23.71 -13.13 -6.11
CA ARG A 17 -24.61 -12.14 -5.55
C ARG A 17 -24.02 -11.69 -4.22
N LEU A 18 -23.39 -10.53 -4.22
CA LEU A 18 -22.94 -9.88 -3.00
C LEU A 18 -24.16 -9.59 -2.12
N ASP A 19 -24.25 -10.31 -1.01
CA ASP A 19 -25.23 -10.09 0.04
C ASP A 19 -25.02 -8.68 0.64
N PRO A 20 -26.03 -7.79 0.60
CA PRO A 20 -25.94 -6.44 1.14
C PRO A 20 -25.76 -6.39 2.67
N HIS A 21 -25.78 -7.54 3.36
CA HIS A 21 -25.60 -7.67 4.80
C HIS A 21 -24.22 -8.20 5.24
N ARG A 22 -23.21 -8.30 4.35
CA ARG A 22 -21.85 -8.61 4.81
C ARG A 22 -21.39 -7.47 5.75
N PRO A 23 -21.13 -7.74 7.04
CA PRO A 23 -20.64 -6.70 7.94
C PRO A 23 -19.31 -6.19 7.38
N GLY A 24 -19.10 -4.88 7.48
CA GLY A 24 -18.00 -4.17 6.83
C GLY A 24 -16.65 -4.87 7.00
N LEU A 25 -15.76 -4.67 6.01
CA LEU A 25 -14.35 -5.07 6.04
C LEU A 25 -13.85 -5.14 7.47
N ASN A 26 -13.56 -6.35 7.94
CA ASN A 26 -12.96 -6.51 9.25
C ASN A 26 -11.47 -6.27 9.01
N LEU A 27 -11.07 -4.99 9.04
CA LEU A 27 -9.85 -4.44 8.43
C LEU A 27 -8.58 -5.21 8.83
N THR A 28 -8.48 -5.56 10.10
CA THR A 28 -7.40 -6.39 10.65
C THR A 28 -7.38 -7.80 10.04
N THR A 29 -8.56 -8.37 9.77
CA THR A 29 -8.70 -9.74 9.25
C THR A 29 -8.30 -9.87 7.78
N ASP A 30 -8.68 -8.91 6.93
CA ASP A 30 -8.41 -9.01 5.49
C ASP A 30 -6.93 -8.78 5.15
N PHE A 31 -6.29 -7.83 5.83
CA PHE A 31 -4.84 -7.66 5.74
C PHE A 31 -4.08 -8.92 6.21
N HIS A 32 -4.46 -9.50 7.35
CA HIS A 32 -3.84 -10.74 7.83
C HIS A 32 -4.07 -11.93 6.89
N ARG A 33 -5.26 -12.04 6.28
CA ARG A 33 -5.54 -13.07 5.28
C ARG A 33 -4.67 -12.89 4.03
N LEU A 34 -4.52 -11.66 3.54
CA LEU A 34 -3.64 -11.36 2.42
C LEU A 34 -2.18 -11.69 2.77
N ALA A 35 -1.70 -11.27 3.94
CA ALA A 35 -0.36 -11.58 4.41
C ALA A 35 -0.13 -13.10 4.52
N THR A 36 -1.13 -13.85 5.01
CA THR A 36 -1.07 -15.32 5.10
C THR A 36 -0.97 -15.97 3.71
N ARG A 37 -1.81 -15.54 2.76
CA ARG A 37 -1.75 -16.03 1.37
C ARG A 37 -0.40 -15.74 0.72
N GLN A 38 0.10 -14.52 0.88
CA GLN A 38 1.40 -14.13 0.32
C GLN A 38 2.56 -14.89 0.99
N SER A 39 2.47 -15.21 2.29
CA SER A 39 3.51 -15.98 3.00
C SER A 39 3.61 -17.44 2.52
N ALA A 40 2.59 -17.97 1.84
CA ALA A 40 2.64 -19.28 1.20
C ALA A 40 3.41 -19.27 -0.15
N LEU A 41 3.77 -18.09 -0.65
CA LEU A 41 4.54 -17.92 -1.88
C LEU A 41 6.03 -17.73 -1.56
N SER A 42 6.88 -18.15 -2.49
CA SER A 42 8.32 -17.86 -2.42
C SER A 42 8.60 -16.38 -2.67
N VAL A 43 9.72 -15.88 -2.13
CA VAL A 43 10.19 -14.50 -2.37
C VAL A 43 10.31 -14.18 -3.87
N THR A 44 10.76 -15.14 -4.69
CA THR A 44 10.84 -14.96 -6.15
C THR A 44 9.46 -14.82 -6.81
N GLN A 45 8.46 -15.59 -6.36
CA GLN A 45 7.08 -15.45 -6.87
C GLN A 45 6.49 -14.10 -6.49
N LEU A 46 6.69 -13.65 -5.25
CA LEU A 46 6.26 -12.34 -4.76
C LEU A 46 6.92 -11.19 -5.53
N ALA A 47 8.23 -11.27 -5.74
CA ALA A 47 8.98 -10.27 -6.50
C ALA A 47 8.50 -10.19 -7.96
N GLU A 48 8.18 -11.35 -8.58
CA GLU A 48 7.64 -11.38 -9.94
C GLU A 48 6.20 -10.82 -10.00
N GLN A 49 5.35 -11.10 -9.00
CA GLN A 49 4.03 -10.46 -8.89
C GLN A 49 4.15 -8.94 -8.77
N GLN A 50 5.04 -8.46 -7.90
CA GLN A 50 5.27 -7.03 -7.73
C GLN A 50 5.80 -6.40 -9.01
N LYS A 51 6.77 -7.02 -9.68
CA LYS A 51 7.32 -6.56 -10.97
C LYS A 51 6.25 -6.48 -12.07
N LYS A 52 5.33 -7.45 -12.14
CA LYS A 52 4.21 -7.44 -13.08
C LYS A 52 3.25 -6.28 -12.83
N LEU A 53 3.01 -5.94 -11.56
CA LEU A 53 2.11 -4.86 -11.18
C LEU A 53 2.77 -3.48 -11.36
N SER A 54 3.87 -3.23 -10.64
CA SER A 54 4.47 -1.91 -10.45
C SER A 54 5.88 -1.74 -11.05
N GLY A 55 6.43 -2.75 -11.71
CA GLY A 55 7.71 -2.65 -12.39
C GLY A 55 7.70 -1.67 -13.59
N PRO A 56 8.87 -1.34 -14.17
CA PRO A 56 8.99 -0.35 -15.27
C PRO A 56 8.15 -0.67 -16.53
N VAL A 57 7.88 -1.95 -16.75
CA VAL A 57 7.03 -2.46 -17.85
C VAL A 57 5.73 -3.10 -17.33
N GLY A 58 5.44 -2.96 -16.04
CA GLY A 58 4.26 -3.52 -15.39
C GLY A 58 2.95 -2.83 -15.74
N LEU A 59 1.86 -3.30 -15.15
CA LEU A 59 0.50 -2.83 -15.41
C LEU A 59 0.32 -1.34 -15.11
N PHE A 60 0.87 -0.84 -14.00
CA PHE A 60 0.81 0.57 -13.65
C PHE A 60 1.54 1.45 -14.67
N ALA A 61 2.76 1.07 -15.07
CA ALA A 61 3.49 1.80 -16.09
C ALA A 61 2.75 1.80 -17.44
N LYS A 62 2.11 0.68 -17.80
CA LYS A 62 1.28 0.56 -19.01
C LYS A 62 0.04 1.46 -18.93
N LEU A 63 -0.65 1.48 -17.79
CA LEU A 63 -1.79 2.35 -17.53
C LEU A 63 -1.40 3.82 -17.71
N CYS A 64 -0.34 4.28 -17.05
CA CYS A 64 0.13 5.66 -17.16
C CYS A 64 0.47 6.05 -18.60
N ARG A 65 1.17 5.17 -19.35
CA ARG A 65 1.44 5.39 -20.77
C ARG A 65 0.15 5.55 -21.58
N GLN A 66 -0.83 4.67 -21.38
CA GLN A 66 -2.10 4.75 -22.11
C GLN A 66 -2.90 5.99 -21.75
N VAL A 67 -2.95 6.41 -20.49
CA VAL A 67 -3.64 7.64 -20.06
C VAL A 67 -2.96 8.88 -20.65
N ARG A 68 -1.63 8.93 -20.66
CA ARG A 68 -0.89 10.02 -21.32
C ARG A 68 -1.18 10.07 -22.81
N SER A 69 -1.30 8.94 -23.50
CA SER A 69 -1.55 8.91 -24.95
C SER A 69 -3.02 9.12 -25.33
N HIS A 70 -3.98 8.56 -24.57
CA HIS A 70 -5.39 8.46 -24.97
C HIS A 70 -6.38 9.13 -23.98
N GLY A 71 -5.91 9.59 -22.82
CA GLY A 71 -6.78 10.19 -21.81
C GLY A 71 -7.84 9.19 -21.32
N ARG A 72 -9.11 9.61 -21.28
CA ARG A 72 -10.24 8.78 -20.80
C ARG A 72 -10.50 7.55 -21.69
N GLN A 73 -10.02 7.56 -22.93
CA GLN A 73 -10.14 6.46 -23.89
C GLN A 73 -9.03 5.41 -23.73
N ALA A 74 -8.20 5.49 -22.67
CA ALA A 74 -7.21 4.48 -22.39
C ALA A 74 -7.87 3.08 -22.23
N PRO A 75 -7.44 2.05 -22.98
CA PRO A 75 -8.04 0.71 -22.90
C PRO A 75 -8.08 0.13 -21.48
N LEU A 76 -7.06 0.40 -20.67
CA LEU A 76 -6.98 -0.06 -19.27
C LEU A 76 -7.95 0.66 -18.31
N ILE A 77 -8.76 1.61 -18.80
CA ILE A 77 -9.85 2.26 -18.03
C ILE A 77 -11.23 1.69 -18.43
N GLU A 78 -11.35 0.99 -19.56
CA GLU A 78 -12.63 0.49 -20.10
C GLU A 78 -13.40 -0.41 -19.11
N GLU A 79 -12.68 -1.15 -18.26
CA GLU A 79 -13.24 -1.97 -17.18
C GLU A 79 -14.22 -1.18 -16.27
N VAL A 80 -13.99 0.12 -16.06
CA VAL A 80 -14.83 0.98 -15.23
C VAL A 80 -16.27 1.06 -15.77
N GLU A 81 -16.46 0.98 -17.08
CA GLU A 81 -17.77 1.07 -17.73
C GLU A 81 -18.61 -0.19 -17.47
N ARG A 82 -17.94 -1.32 -17.27
CA ARG A 82 -18.53 -2.65 -17.05
C ARG A 82 -18.84 -2.94 -15.59
N LEU A 83 -18.43 -2.08 -14.66
CA LEU A 83 -18.76 -2.25 -13.25
C LEU A 83 -20.27 -2.25 -13.05
N GLU A 84 -20.77 -2.93 -12.02
CA GLU A 84 -22.18 -2.87 -11.64
C GLU A 84 -22.36 -2.11 -10.33
N GLY A 85 -23.49 -1.41 -10.20
CA GLY A 85 -23.83 -0.66 -8.99
C GLY A 85 -23.28 0.77 -8.93
N ARG A 86 -24.14 1.71 -8.48
CA ARG A 86 -23.85 3.15 -8.48
C ARG A 86 -22.63 3.52 -7.64
N LYS A 87 -22.51 2.98 -6.43
CA LYS A 87 -21.38 3.26 -5.52
C LYS A 87 -20.05 2.80 -6.11
N ARG A 88 -20.05 1.61 -6.72
CA ARG A 88 -18.85 1.01 -7.31
C ARG A 88 -18.36 1.80 -8.51
N LYS A 89 -19.27 2.15 -9.44
CA LYS A 89 -18.98 3.02 -10.59
C LYS A 89 -18.47 4.38 -10.15
N TRP A 90 -19.11 4.99 -9.14
CA TRP A 90 -18.72 6.30 -8.65
C TRP A 90 -17.28 6.31 -8.11
N LEU A 91 -16.90 5.36 -7.26
CA LEU A 91 -15.54 5.27 -6.72
C LEU A 91 -14.49 5.06 -7.83
N ALA A 92 -14.76 4.15 -8.76
CA ALA A 92 -13.86 3.89 -9.88
C ALA A 92 -13.73 5.13 -10.79
N GLU A 93 -14.81 5.86 -11.04
CA GLU A 93 -14.74 7.10 -11.81
C GLU A 93 -13.95 8.19 -11.07
N GLN A 94 -14.02 8.30 -9.74
CA GLN A 94 -13.15 9.20 -8.97
C GLN A 94 -11.66 8.86 -9.17
N ALA A 95 -11.31 7.57 -9.16
CA ALA A 95 -9.94 7.12 -9.45
C ALA A 95 -9.50 7.46 -10.89
N VAL A 96 -10.43 7.38 -11.85
CA VAL A 96 -10.20 7.83 -13.23
C VAL A 96 -9.95 9.33 -13.32
N GLN A 97 -10.77 10.15 -12.66
CA GLN A 97 -10.56 11.60 -12.63
C GLN A 97 -9.20 11.95 -12.01
N PHE A 98 -8.81 11.27 -10.94
CA PHE A 98 -7.50 11.44 -10.30
C PHE A 98 -6.35 11.17 -11.27
N ILE A 99 -6.29 10.00 -11.92
CA ILE A 99 -5.17 9.67 -12.83
C ILE A 99 -5.15 10.58 -14.08
N LEU A 100 -6.32 11.02 -14.56
CA LEU A 100 -6.39 12.00 -15.65
C LEU A 100 -5.82 13.35 -15.22
N GLY A 101 -6.13 13.79 -14.00
CA GLY A 101 -5.55 14.99 -13.39
C GLY A 101 -4.03 14.89 -13.24
N LEU A 102 -3.54 13.76 -12.71
CA LEU A 102 -2.11 13.49 -12.51
C LEU A 102 -1.29 13.56 -13.82
N HIS A 103 -1.93 13.31 -14.97
CA HIS A 103 -1.31 13.35 -16.29
C HIS A 103 -1.74 14.55 -17.14
N GLY A 104 -2.33 15.59 -16.54
CA GLY A 104 -2.68 16.83 -17.23
C GLY A 104 -3.73 16.66 -18.33
N ARG A 105 -4.54 15.59 -18.27
CA ARG A 105 -5.64 15.33 -19.21
C ARG A 105 -6.96 15.94 -18.73
N ARG A 106 -7.05 16.26 -17.45
CA ARG A 106 -8.16 16.94 -16.76
C ARG A 106 -7.57 17.84 -15.65
N PRO A 107 -8.37 18.72 -15.04
CA PRO A 107 -7.98 19.39 -13.80
C PRO A 107 -7.57 18.38 -12.72
N ALA A 108 -6.58 18.74 -11.90
CA ALA A 108 -6.18 17.92 -10.77
C ALA A 108 -7.32 17.82 -9.73
N VAL A 109 -7.49 16.63 -9.17
CA VAL A 109 -8.44 16.35 -8.09
C VAL A 109 -7.72 15.57 -6.99
N ASP A 110 -8.29 15.58 -5.79
CA ASP A 110 -7.76 14.81 -4.67
C ASP A 110 -7.84 13.30 -4.94
N ASN A 111 -6.90 12.55 -4.35
CA ASN A 111 -6.92 11.09 -4.40
C ASN A 111 -8.12 10.55 -3.59
N PRO A 112 -9.04 9.77 -4.18
CA PRO A 112 -10.22 9.26 -3.48
C PRO A 112 -9.91 8.26 -2.35
N PHE A 113 -8.69 7.72 -2.30
CA PHE A 113 -8.23 6.82 -1.23
C PHE A 113 -7.37 7.55 -0.19
N LYS A 114 -7.25 8.88 -0.26
CA LYS A 114 -6.53 9.66 0.74
C LYS A 114 -7.17 9.48 2.13
N GLY A 115 -6.34 9.23 3.13
CA GLY A 115 -6.76 9.07 4.53
C GLY A 115 -7.26 7.67 4.90
N LEU A 116 -7.24 6.71 3.96
CA LEU A 116 -7.40 5.30 4.32
C LEU A 116 -6.18 4.79 5.12
N LEU A 117 -6.40 3.73 5.90
CA LEU A 117 -5.31 3.06 6.60
C LEU A 117 -4.36 2.42 5.59
N ARG A 118 -3.07 2.31 5.98
CA ARG A 118 -2.04 1.70 5.13
C ARG A 118 -2.42 0.27 4.75
N GLU A 119 -2.93 -0.48 5.72
CA GLU A 119 -3.39 -1.87 5.55
C GLU A 119 -4.51 -1.99 4.51
N ASP A 120 -5.44 -1.02 4.48
CA ASP A 120 -6.54 -1.00 3.52
C ASP A 120 -6.01 -0.71 2.11
N LEU A 121 -5.11 0.26 2.00
CA LEU A 121 -4.43 0.58 0.74
C LEU A 121 -3.67 -0.65 0.22
N CYS A 122 -2.94 -1.35 1.09
CA CYS A 122 -2.25 -2.59 0.75
C CYS A 122 -3.21 -3.67 0.22
N CYS A 123 -4.39 -3.83 0.84
CA CYS A 123 -5.40 -4.77 0.36
C CYS A 123 -5.94 -4.37 -1.02
N ILE A 124 -6.17 -3.07 -1.26
CA ILE A 124 -6.59 -2.60 -2.58
C ILE A 124 -5.50 -2.88 -3.62
N VAL A 125 -4.24 -2.55 -3.33
CA VAL A 125 -3.13 -2.60 -4.28
C VAL A 125 -2.69 -4.03 -4.59
N PHE A 126 -2.47 -4.85 -3.56
CA PHE A 126 -1.73 -6.12 -3.66
C PHE A 126 -2.59 -7.37 -3.56
N ASP A 127 -3.89 -7.24 -3.28
CA ASP A 127 -4.78 -8.40 -3.34
C ASP A 127 -5.26 -8.62 -4.78
N ASP A 128 -4.87 -9.74 -5.37
CA ASP A 128 -5.34 -10.11 -6.72
C ASP A 128 -6.81 -10.59 -6.71
N GLU A 129 -7.38 -10.90 -5.55
CA GLU A 129 -8.82 -11.17 -5.37
C GLU A 129 -9.63 -9.89 -5.11
N SER A 130 -8.97 -8.72 -5.11
CA SER A 130 -9.63 -7.42 -4.92
C SER A 130 -10.65 -7.14 -6.02
N LEU A 131 -11.81 -6.61 -5.62
CA LEU A 131 -12.84 -6.11 -6.55
C LEU A 131 -12.49 -4.74 -7.16
N HIS A 132 -11.27 -4.26 -6.91
CA HIS A 132 -10.79 -2.97 -7.39
C HIS A 132 -10.23 -3.05 -8.80
N THR A 133 -10.63 -2.11 -9.63
CA THR A 133 -10.15 -2.01 -11.01
C THR A 133 -8.66 -1.64 -11.03
N LEU A 134 -7.99 -1.85 -12.16
CA LEU A 134 -6.56 -1.49 -12.25
C LEU A 134 -6.30 -0.01 -11.94
N VAL A 135 -7.20 0.90 -12.34
CA VAL A 135 -7.06 2.34 -12.07
C VAL A 135 -7.24 2.67 -10.58
N GLU A 136 -8.06 1.92 -9.87
CA GLU A 136 -8.20 2.08 -8.42
C GLU A 136 -7.01 1.49 -7.67
N ARG A 137 -6.50 0.33 -8.10
CA ARG A 137 -5.25 -0.23 -7.57
C ARG A 137 -4.10 0.76 -7.74
N TYR A 138 -4.00 1.40 -8.91
CA TYR A 138 -3.00 2.44 -9.15
C TYR A 138 -3.20 3.64 -8.22
N THR A 139 -4.43 4.15 -8.13
CA THR A 139 -4.74 5.34 -7.33
C THR A 139 -4.53 5.08 -5.83
N ALA A 140 -4.89 3.90 -5.33
CA ALA A 140 -4.56 3.47 -3.97
C ALA A 140 -3.04 3.32 -3.77
N GLY A 141 -2.31 2.83 -4.78
CA GLY A 141 -0.86 2.77 -4.76
C GLY A 141 -0.21 4.16 -4.63
N GLU A 142 -0.77 5.17 -5.28
CA GLU A 142 -0.32 6.57 -5.11
C GLU A 142 -0.61 7.12 -3.71
N ALA A 143 -1.75 6.76 -3.10
CA ALA A 143 -2.04 7.13 -1.71
C ALA A 143 -1.07 6.45 -0.74
N LEU A 144 -0.80 5.15 -0.94
CA LEU A 144 0.16 4.38 -0.15
C LEU A 144 1.58 4.97 -0.25
N ARG A 145 2.03 5.26 -1.47
CA ARG A 145 3.33 5.88 -1.72
C ARG A 145 3.44 7.26 -1.07
N HIS A 146 2.36 8.05 -1.11
CA HIS A 146 2.34 9.37 -0.48
C HIS A 146 2.46 9.25 1.04
N GLN A 147 1.67 8.38 1.68
CA GLN A 147 1.72 8.11 3.12
C GLN A 147 3.11 7.63 3.57
N ASP A 148 3.69 6.66 2.87
CA ASP A 148 5.04 6.16 3.18
C ASP A 148 6.08 7.28 2.97
N SER A 149 5.93 8.13 1.94
CA SER A 149 6.83 9.27 1.69
C SER A 149 6.77 10.31 2.81
N GLU A 150 5.58 10.64 3.32
CA GLU A 150 5.43 11.58 4.43
C GLU A 150 6.10 11.04 5.70
N TYR A 151 5.92 9.75 6.00
CA TYR A 151 6.61 9.08 7.09
C TYR A 151 8.14 9.16 6.93
N PHE A 152 8.67 8.78 5.77
CA PHE A 152 10.13 8.77 5.54
C PHE A 152 10.74 10.17 5.50
N VAL A 153 10.04 11.18 4.99
CA VAL A 153 10.52 12.58 5.04
C VAL A 153 10.71 13.03 6.49
N LYS A 154 9.75 12.72 7.36
CA LYS A 154 9.86 13.02 8.80
C LYS A 154 10.96 12.20 9.46
N LEU A 155 11.03 10.89 9.17
CA LEU A 155 12.03 10.00 9.74
C LEU A 155 13.46 10.43 9.36
N ILE A 156 13.73 10.70 8.09
CA ILE A 156 15.05 11.16 7.61
C ILE A 156 15.41 12.53 8.21
N ALA A 157 14.43 13.40 8.46
CA ALA A 157 14.68 14.69 9.10
C ALA A 157 15.24 14.53 10.53
N THR A 158 15.01 13.40 11.21
CA THR A 158 15.62 13.09 12.52
C THR A 158 17.12 12.90 12.45
N THR A 159 17.71 12.79 11.25
CA THR A 159 19.15 12.57 11.08
C THR A 159 19.91 13.81 10.62
N ARG A 160 19.25 14.97 10.51
CA ARG A 160 19.85 16.20 9.98
C ARG A 160 20.58 16.94 11.10
N ASN A 161 21.82 17.36 10.81
CA ASN A 161 22.65 18.13 11.74
C ASN A 161 22.84 17.47 13.11
N THR A 162 22.78 16.13 13.16
CA THR A 162 22.97 15.34 14.37
C THR A 162 23.72 14.04 14.06
N VAL A 163 24.38 13.51 15.08
CA VAL A 163 24.98 12.17 15.06
C VAL A 163 23.99 11.10 15.50
N GLU A 164 22.83 11.46 16.04
CA GLU A 164 21.79 10.53 16.47
C GLU A 164 21.26 9.70 15.30
N ARG A 165 21.33 8.36 15.39
CA ARG A 165 20.82 7.42 14.37
C ARG A 165 19.86 6.37 14.92
N ARG A 166 19.70 6.21 16.23
CA ARG A 166 18.82 5.21 16.86
C ARG A 166 17.38 5.44 16.40
N ILE A 167 16.89 6.69 16.38
CA ILE A 167 15.54 7.03 15.90
C ILE A 167 15.29 6.51 14.47
N VAL A 168 16.21 6.78 13.53
CA VAL A 168 16.03 6.34 12.14
C VAL A 168 16.05 4.82 12.02
N PHE A 169 16.93 4.11 12.73
CA PHE A 169 16.97 2.65 12.68
C PHE A 169 15.73 2.00 13.30
N HIS A 170 15.24 2.52 14.43
CA HIS A 170 13.94 2.10 14.97
C HIS A 170 12.82 2.30 13.97
N GLY A 171 12.74 3.48 13.33
CA GLY A 171 11.70 3.75 12.35
C GLY A 171 11.81 2.91 11.08
N LEU A 172 13.02 2.56 10.63
CA LEU A 172 13.24 1.66 9.50
C LEU A 172 12.79 0.24 9.82
N LEU A 173 13.12 -0.27 11.00
CA LEU A 173 12.72 -1.60 11.47
C LEU A 173 11.20 -1.68 11.66
N GLU A 174 10.61 -0.68 12.32
CA GLU A 174 9.16 -0.59 12.54
C GLU A 174 8.39 -0.62 11.22
N HIS A 175 8.79 0.22 10.26
CA HIS A 175 8.16 0.25 8.95
C HIS A 175 8.32 -1.09 8.22
N PHE A 176 9.54 -1.63 8.18
CA PHE A 176 9.81 -2.90 7.51
C PHE A 176 8.98 -4.04 8.11
N ASP A 177 8.84 -4.11 9.43
CA ASP A 177 8.09 -5.17 10.10
C ASP A 177 6.60 -5.16 9.74
N ARG A 178 6.02 -3.98 9.49
CA ARG A 178 4.63 -3.79 9.06
C ARG A 178 4.36 -4.10 7.58
N LEU A 179 5.39 -4.23 6.75
CA LEU A 179 5.21 -4.52 5.32
C LEU A 179 4.60 -5.90 5.07
N LEU A 180 3.76 -5.99 4.04
CA LEU A 180 3.30 -7.27 3.49
C LEU A 180 4.48 -8.08 2.94
N PRO A 181 4.36 -9.43 2.86
CA PRO A 181 5.41 -10.26 2.25
C PRO A 181 5.78 -9.82 0.82
N ILE A 182 4.79 -9.40 0.00
CA ILE A 182 5.08 -8.89 -1.35
C ILE A 182 5.94 -7.62 -1.32
N GLU A 183 5.68 -6.72 -0.38
CA GLU A 183 6.44 -5.48 -0.22
C GLU A 183 7.87 -5.76 0.25
N LYS A 184 8.04 -6.74 1.17
CA LYS A 184 9.36 -7.19 1.64
C LYS A 184 10.20 -7.84 0.53
N SER A 185 9.57 -8.37 -0.52
CA SER A 185 10.24 -9.18 -1.55
C SER A 185 11.28 -8.43 -2.41
N ILE A 186 11.22 -7.09 -2.43
CA ILE A 186 12.20 -6.24 -3.15
C ILE A 186 13.35 -5.76 -2.28
N TYR A 187 13.33 -6.03 -0.97
CA TYR A 187 14.43 -5.70 -0.08
C TYR A 187 15.52 -6.78 -0.16
N PRO A 188 16.80 -6.42 0.12
CA PRO A 188 17.86 -7.42 0.32
C PRO A 188 17.45 -8.46 1.38
N LEU A 189 17.84 -9.73 1.18
CA LEU A 189 17.45 -10.84 2.06
C LEU A 189 17.79 -10.60 3.55
N ASN A 190 18.88 -9.89 3.82
CA ASN A 190 19.36 -9.58 5.16
C ASN A 190 18.99 -8.15 5.63
N TYR A 191 18.11 -7.44 4.91
CA TYR A 191 17.82 -6.02 5.18
C TYR A 191 17.50 -5.73 6.64
N ARG A 192 16.53 -6.47 7.23
CA ARG A 192 16.15 -6.29 8.64
C ARG A 192 17.32 -6.55 9.59
N ALA A 193 18.07 -7.63 9.38
CA ALA A 193 19.22 -7.98 10.21
C ALA A 193 20.33 -6.91 10.12
N THR A 194 20.55 -6.35 8.93
CA THR A 194 21.48 -5.24 8.73
C THR A 194 21.03 -3.98 9.47
N GLN A 195 19.74 -3.60 9.40
CA GLN A 195 19.23 -2.44 10.14
C GLN A 195 19.33 -2.64 11.66
N LEU A 196 19.05 -3.86 12.14
CA LEU A 196 19.19 -4.20 13.56
C LEU A 196 20.64 -4.12 14.04
N ALA A 197 21.59 -4.66 13.27
CA ALA A 197 23.01 -4.57 13.62
C ALA A 197 23.50 -3.12 13.70
N HIS A 198 23.00 -2.24 12.83
CA HIS A 198 23.30 -0.81 12.92
C HIS A 198 22.68 -0.16 14.16
N LEU A 199 21.44 -0.50 14.53
CA LEU A 199 20.82 -0.03 15.77
C LEU A 199 21.64 -0.47 16.99
N GLU A 200 21.97 -1.75 17.10
CA GLU A 200 22.74 -2.31 18.22
C GLU A 200 24.12 -1.64 18.36
N GLN A 201 24.76 -1.29 17.23
CA GLN A 201 26.01 -0.54 17.24
C GLN A 201 25.82 0.86 17.82
N GLU A 202 24.77 1.58 17.42
CA GLU A 202 24.47 2.92 17.95
C GLU A 202 24.11 2.86 19.44
N GLU A 203 23.34 1.85 19.86
CA GLU A 203 23.01 1.64 21.28
C GLU A 203 24.24 1.29 22.13
N THR A 204 25.23 0.63 21.56
CA THR A 204 26.52 0.36 22.24
C THR A 204 27.29 1.66 22.50
N LEU A 205 27.16 2.65 21.62
CA LEU A 205 27.87 3.94 21.71
C LEU A 205 27.14 4.96 22.59
N TYR A 206 25.81 5.01 22.49
CA TYR A 206 25.00 6.10 23.07
C TYR A 206 23.98 5.62 24.10
N GLY A 207 23.94 4.31 24.39
CA GLY A 207 22.91 3.71 25.24
C GLY A 207 21.63 3.39 24.46
N LYS A 208 20.77 2.56 25.07
CA LYS A 208 19.50 2.15 24.47
C LYS A 208 18.52 3.32 24.40
N LEU A 209 17.74 3.34 23.32
CA LEU A 209 16.61 4.27 23.18
C LEU A 209 15.31 3.50 23.48
N ILE A 210 14.70 3.76 24.63
CA ILE A 210 13.50 3.07 25.09
C ILE A 210 12.29 3.97 24.82
N MET A 211 11.47 3.56 23.85
CA MET A 211 10.29 4.32 23.44
C MET A 211 9.03 3.57 23.82
N GLU A 212 8.14 4.21 24.58
CA GLU A 212 6.84 3.66 24.94
C GLU A 212 5.86 3.63 23.77
N GLN A 213 6.08 4.52 22.79
CA GLN A 213 5.26 4.67 21.60
C GLN A 213 6.07 4.36 20.34
N PRO A 214 5.44 3.82 19.29
CA PRO A 214 6.11 3.62 18.01
C PRO A 214 6.52 4.96 17.39
N ILE A 215 7.61 4.94 16.60
CA ILE A 215 8.12 6.10 15.88
C ILE A 215 7.06 6.71 14.98
N SER A 216 6.23 5.88 14.33
CA SER A 216 5.11 6.37 13.51
C SER A 216 4.16 7.26 14.31
N ALA A 217 3.71 6.82 15.50
CA ALA A 217 2.83 7.61 16.36
C ALA A 217 3.50 8.90 16.84
N LEU A 218 4.78 8.82 17.26
CA LEU A 218 5.54 10.00 17.68
C LEU A 218 5.67 11.03 16.56
N LEU A 219 5.91 10.60 15.32
CA LEU A 219 6.03 11.48 14.15
C LEU A 219 4.68 12.02 13.64
N GLU A 220 3.54 11.50 14.11
CA GLU A 220 2.23 12.08 13.86
C GLU A 220 1.97 13.31 14.73
N VAL A 221 2.40 13.28 15.99
CA VAL A 221 2.14 14.34 16.98
C VAL A 221 3.29 15.32 17.18
N HIS A 222 4.53 14.90 16.91
CA HIS A 222 5.73 15.69 17.15
C HIS A 222 6.54 15.94 15.87
N THR A 223 7.30 17.04 15.88
CA THR A 223 8.25 17.33 14.81
C THR A 223 9.53 16.51 14.99
N PRO A 224 10.29 16.23 13.92
CA PRO A 224 11.59 15.57 14.03
C PRO A 224 12.57 16.30 14.96
N ALA A 225 12.57 17.65 14.96
CA ALA A 225 13.40 18.45 15.85
C ALA A 225 13.00 18.27 17.32
N TRP A 226 11.69 18.23 17.60
CA TRP A 226 11.19 17.99 18.95
C TRP A 226 11.67 16.64 19.48
N LEU A 227 11.62 15.57 18.68
CA LEU A 227 12.11 14.25 19.12
C LEU A 227 13.60 14.27 19.49
N LEU A 228 14.42 15.00 18.73
CA LEU A 228 15.85 15.14 19.00
C LEU A 228 16.14 15.94 20.28
N GLU A 229 15.36 16.99 20.54
CA GLU A 229 15.51 17.82 21.74
C GLU A 229 15.02 17.10 23.01
N ASN A 230 14.21 16.05 22.86
CA ASN A 230 13.56 15.32 23.95
C ASN A 230 14.06 13.87 24.10
N LEU A 231 15.24 13.55 23.57
CA LEU A 231 15.84 12.21 23.64
C LEU A 231 15.95 11.67 25.07
N SER A 232 16.29 12.54 26.04
CA SER A 232 16.45 12.14 27.44
C SER A 232 15.20 11.53 28.04
N PHE A 233 13.99 11.91 27.59
CA PHE A 233 12.74 11.30 28.05
C PHE A 233 12.61 9.82 27.65
N PHE A 234 13.33 9.40 26.61
CA PHE A 234 13.32 8.02 26.10
C PHE A 234 14.52 7.19 26.59
N GLU A 235 15.44 7.78 27.35
CA GLU A 235 16.63 7.09 27.87
C GLU A 235 16.45 6.61 29.31
N PHE A 236 15.37 7.02 30.00
CA PHE A 236 15.09 6.58 31.36
C PHE A 236 14.30 5.27 31.40
N SER A 237 15.02 4.15 31.52
CA SER A 237 14.57 3.04 32.36
C SER A 237 15.38 3.11 33.65
N ILE A 238 14.72 3.56 34.73
CA ILE A 238 15.25 3.34 36.08
C ILE A 238 15.10 1.84 36.36
N ASP A 239 16.19 1.20 36.75
CA ASP A 239 16.23 -0.17 37.28
C ASP A 239 15.22 -0.41 38.42
#